data_AF-A0A934K3B7-F1
#
_entry.id   AF-A0A934K3B7-F1
#
_cell.length_a   1.000
_cell.length_b   1.000
_cell.length_c   1.000
_cell.angle_alpha   90.00
_cell.angle_beta   90.00
_cell.angle_gamma   90.00
#
_symmetry.space_group_name_H-M   'P 1'
#
loop_
_entity.id
_entity.type
_entity.pdbx_description
1 polymer ?
#
loop_
_entity_poly.entity_id
_entity_poly.type
_entity_poly.pdbx_seq_one_letter_code
_entity_poly.pdbx_strand_id
1 'polypeptide(L)'
;MEDTGIARLLRDAQVLTIWEGTTNVLSLDVLRTVARPGVAAAFGAELERLGSPGLRALERRLQRLSAQDADARQRHARELAFEAAEAWIAGLLREAAGRGSRQAAVWELWEGRRSAAEADRPHAEHFELVVDGAA
;
A
#
# COMPACT_ATOMS: atom_id res chain seq x y z
N MET A 1 18.08 -24.78 15.77
CA MET A 1 17.46 -23.98 14.68
C MET A 1 16.51 -22.90 15.23
N GLU A 2 15.84 -23.11 16.37
CA GLU A 2 15.09 -22.04 17.07
C GLU A 2 16.02 -20.94 17.64
N ASP A 3 17.29 -21.27 17.86
CA ASP A 3 18.28 -20.44 18.55
C ASP A 3 18.65 -19.15 17.81
N THR A 4 18.35 -19.06 16.50
CA THR A 4 18.55 -17.84 15.70
C THR A 4 17.43 -16.80 15.91
N GLY A 5 16.30 -17.20 16.51
CA GLY A 5 15.14 -16.33 16.72
C GLY A 5 14.24 -16.10 15.50
N ILE A 6 14.66 -16.46 14.28
CA ILE A 6 13.88 -16.26 13.04
C ILE A 6 12.57 -17.05 13.09
N ALA A 7 12.61 -18.30 13.53
CA ALA A 7 11.41 -19.15 13.63
C ALA A 7 10.37 -18.56 14.60
N ARG A 8 10.83 -17.93 15.69
CA ARG A 8 9.95 -17.22 16.63
C ARG A 8 9.32 -15.99 15.99
N LEU A 9 10.09 -15.15 15.28
CA LEU A 9 9.55 -14.00 14.57
C LEU A 9 8.47 -14.39 13.55
N LEU A 10 8.66 -15.50 12.83
CA LEU A 10 7.65 -15.99 11.89
C LEU A 10 6.35 -16.41 12.59
N ARG A 11 6.46 -17.11 13.73
CA ARG A 11 5.29 -17.51 14.54
C ARG A 11 4.58 -16.30 15.15
N ASP A 12 5.34 -15.34 15.70
CA ASP A 12 4.81 -14.11 16.27
C ASP A 12 4.12 -13.26 15.19
N ALA A 13 4.64 -13.21 13.97
CA ALA A 13 3.99 -12.48 12.88
C ALA A 13 2.61 -13.03 12.49
N GLN A 14 2.31 -14.31 12.75
CA GLN A 14 1.01 -14.89 12.39
C GLN A 14 -0.14 -14.27 13.19
N VAL A 15 0.09 -13.88 14.46
CA VAL A 15 -0.98 -13.29 15.27
C VAL A 15 -1.40 -11.91 14.74
N LEU A 16 -0.50 -11.19 14.06
CA LEU A 16 -0.74 -9.82 13.58
C LEU A 16 -1.85 -9.72 12.53
N THR A 17 -2.13 -10.80 11.80
CA THR A 17 -3.17 -10.80 10.75
C THR A 17 -4.51 -11.37 11.24
N ILE A 18 -4.57 -11.78 12.50
CA ILE A 18 -5.73 -12.44 13.12
C ILE A 18 -6.28 -11.60 14.26
N TRP A 19 -5.41 -11.15 15.17
CA TRP A 19 -5.83 -10.40 16.34
C TRP A 19 -6.39 -9.03 15.95
N GLU A 20 -7.43 -8.59 16.64
CA GLU A 20 -8.15 -7.34 16.40
C GLU A 20 -8.78 -7.17 15.01
N GLY A 21 -8.99 -8.28 14.30
CA GLY A 21 -9.72 -8.30 13.05
C GLY A 21 -8.89 -8.95 11.96
N THR A 22 -9.47 -9.97 11.33
CA THR A 22 -8.83 -10.61 10.18
C THR A 22 -8.83 -9.67 8.97
N THR A 23 -8.01 -10.00 7.97
CA THR A 23 -7.93 -9.21 6.73
C THR A 23 -9.31 -8.91 6.14
N ASN A 24 -10.23 -9.88 6.11
CA ASN A 24 -11.56 -9.67 5.53
C ASN A 24 -12.44 -8.76 6.39
N VAL A 25 -12.37 -8.89 7.72
CA VAL A 25 -13.13 -8.03 8.64
C VAL A 25 -12.68 -6.57 8.49
N LEU A 26 -11.37 -6.31 8.51
CA LEU A 26 -10.83 -4.96 8.33
C LEU A 26 -11.07 -4.41 6.92
N SER A 27 -11.07 -5.27 5.90
CA SER A 27 -11.40 -4.85 4.52
C SER A 27 -12.85 -4.39 4.40
N LEU A 28 -13.79 -5.11 5.03
CA LEU A 28 -15.19 -4.71 5.10
C LEU A 28 -15.36 -3.41 5.91
N ASP A 29 -14.53 -3.19 6.93
CA ASP A 29 -14.52 -1.95 7.69
C ASP A 29 -14.06 -0.74 6.85
N VAL A 30 -13.05 -0.93 5.99
CA VAL A 30 -12.64 0.09 5.00
C VAL A 30 -13.80 0.40 4.04
N LEU A 31 -14.45 -0.62 3.50
CA LEU A 31 -15.62 -0.44 2.61
C LEU A 31 -16.76 0.33 3.31
N ARG A 32 -17.04 -0.02 4.56
CA ARG A 32 -18.05 0.66 5.39
C ARG A 32 -17.67 2.11 5.67
N THR A 33 -16.39 2.37 5.94
CA THR A 33 -15.88 3.69 6.30
C THR A 33 -15.84 4.63 5.10
N VAL A 34 -15.37 4.18 3.94
CA VAL A 34 -15.31 5.01 2.73
C VAL A 34 -16.69 5.40 2.20
N ALA A 35 -17.72 4.60 2.49
CA ALA A 35 -19.11 4.91 2.17
C ALA A 35 -19.72 6.01 3.04
N ARG A 36 -19.06 6.42 4.14
CA ARG A 36 -19.54 7.50 4.99
C ARG A 36 -19.37 8.85 4.25
N PRO A 37 -20.33 9.79 4.39
CA PRO A 37 -20.26 11.08 3.69
C PRO A 37 -18.92 11.79 3.92
N GLY A 38 -18.31 12.27 2.83
CA GLY A 38 -17.07 13.06 2.87
C GLY A 38 -15.77 12.27 3.03
N VAL A 39 -15.80 11.01 3.47
CA VAL A 39 -14.57 10.23 3.75
C VAL A 39 -13.78 9.95 2.46
N ALA A 40 -14.45 9.47 1.40
CA ALA A 40 -13.80 9.21 0.12
C ALA A 40 -13.15 10.47 -0.47
N ALA A 41 -13.83 11.62 -0.37
CA ALA A 41 -13.34 12.90 -0.85
C ALA A 41 -12.13 13.39 -0.04
N ALA A 42 -12.17 13.28 1.30
CA ALA A 42 -11.06 13.64 2.17
C ALA A 42 -9.82 12.78 1.91
N PHE A 43 -10.01 11.46 1.74
CA PHE A 43 -8.93 10.55 1.40
C PHE A 43 -8.33 10.86 0.01
N GLY A 44 -9.19 11.14 -0.98
CA GLY A 44 -8.74 11.56 -2.31
C GLY A 44 -7.94 12.86 -2.30
N ALA A 45 -8.38 13.86 -1.54
CA ALA A 45 -7.66 15.13 -1.40
C ALA A 45 -6.26 14.96 -0.77
N GLU A 46 -6.13 14.06 0.22
CA GLU A 46 -4.83 13.78 0.82
C GLU A 46 -3.91 13.01 -0.13
N LEU A 47 -4.44 12.05 -0.89
CA LEU A 47 -3.68 11.40 -1.96
C LEU A 47 -3.26 12.38 -3.06
N GLU A 48 -4.09 13.38 -3.36
CA GLU A 48 -3.74 14.46 -4.29
C GLU A 48 -2.62 15.34 -3.72
N ARG A 49 -2.70 15.73 -2.44
CA ARG A 49 -1.64 16.48 -1.73
C ARG A 49 -0.31 15.73 -1.75
N LEU A 50 -0.32 14.42 -1.51
CA LEU A 50 0.84 13.55 -1.59
C LEU A 50 1.31 13.30 -3.04
N GLY A 51 0.50 13.68 -4.03
CA GLY A 51 0.76 13.41 -5.43
C GLY A 51 0.82 11.91 -5.74
N SER A 52 -0.02 11.10 -5.08
CA SER A 52 -0.02 9.65 -5.24
C SER A 52 -0.35 9.23 -6.68
N PRO A 53 0.45 8.36 -7.32
CA PRO A 53 0.11 7.80 -8.63
C PRO A 53 -1.12 6.88 -8.58
N GLY A 54 -1.51 6.40 -7.39
CA GLY A 54 -2.65 5.51 -7.19
C GLY A 54 -4.00 6.20 -7.17
N LEU A 55 -4.04 7.54 -7.00
CA LEU A 55 -5.28 8.32 -6.82
C LEU A 55 -6.32 8.02 -7.91
N ARG A 56 -5.94 8.18 -9.18
CA ARG A 56 -6.87 8.01 -10.31
C ARG A 56 -7.42 6.60 -10.42
N ALA A 57 -6.62 5.58 -10.08
CA ALA A 57 -7.06 4.20 -10.08
C ALA A 57 -8.09 3.94 -8.98
N LEU A 58 -7.83 4.44 -7.78
CA LEU A 58 -8.72 4.33 -6.64
C LEU A 58 -10.04 5.08 -6.85
N GLU A 59 -10.01 6.30 -7.40
CA GLU A 59 -11.23 7.05 -7.77
C GLU A 59 -12.12 6.25 -8.73
N ARG A 60 -11.53 5.69 -9.79
CA ARG A 60 -12.26 4.81 -10.72
C ARG A 60 -12.78 3.55 -10.05
N ARG A 61 -12.05 2.99 -9.10
CA ARG A 61 -12.49 1.81 -8.32
C ARG A 61 -13.71 2.14 -7.49
N LEU A 62 -13.65 3.21 -6.71
CA LEU A 62 -14.76 3.69 -5.87
C LEU A 62 -16.00 4.01 -6.72
N GLN A 63 -15.82 4.66 -7.87
CA GLN A 63 -16.92 4.95 -8.79
C GLN A 63 -17.54 3.69 -9.40
N ARG A 64 -16.76 2.65 -9.70
CA ARG A 64 -17.31 1.37 -10.16
C ARG A 64 -18.07 0.65 -9.06
N LEU A 65 -17.54 0.66 -7.83
CA LEU A 65 -18.17 0.01 -6.69
C LEU A 65 -19.48 0.70 -6.30
N SER A 66 -19.59 2.03 -6.42
CA SER A 66 -20.83 2.76 -6.09
C SER A 66 -22.02 2.37 -6.97
N ALA A 67 -21.77 1.86 -8.18
CA ALA A 67 -22.79 1.37 -9.11
C ALA A 67 -23.21 -0.09 -8.87
N GLN A 68 -22.57 -0.80 -7.94
CA GLN A 68 -22.83 -2.22 -7.66
C GLN A 68 -23.77 -2.43 -6.47
N ASP A 69 -24.41 -3.60 -6.43
CA ASP A 69 -25.19 -4.04 -5.27
C ASP A 69 -24.31 -4.26 -4.02
N ALA A 70 -24.94 -4.47 -2.87
CA ALA A 70 -24.23 -4.62 -1.60
C ALA A 70 -23.29 -5.84 -1.58
N ASP A 71 -23.72 -6.97 -2.11
CA ASP A 71 -22.95 -8.22 -2.08
C ASP A 71 -21.73 -8.13 -3.00
N ALA A 72 -21.90 -7.56 -4.19
CA ALA A 72 -20.82 -7.28 -5.12
C ALA A 72 -19.77 -6.35 -4.52
N ARG A 73 -20.20 -5.28 -3.83
CA ARG A 73 -19.26 -4.39 -3.12
C ARG A 73 -18.46 -5.13 -2.05
N GLN A 74 -19.12 -5.99 -1.25
CA GLN A 74 -18.44 -6.76 -0.20
C GLN A 74 -17.39 -7.72 -0.75
N ARG A 75 -17.65 -8.39 -1.90
CA ARG A 75 -16.66 -9.26 -2.56
C ARG A 75 -15.38 -8.51 -2.95
N HIS A 76 -15.49 -7.23 -3.24
CA HIS A 76 -14.36 -6.37 -3.63
C HIS A 76 -13.70 -5.60 -2.47
N ALA A 77 -14.19 -5.77 -1.24
CA ALA A 77 -13.70 -5.00 -0.08
C ALA A 77 -12.18 -5.16 0.14
N ARG A 78 -11.66 -6.38 -0.03
CA ARG A 78 -10.22 -6.66 0.14
C ARG A 78 -9.36 -5.94 -0.90
N GLU A 79 -9.73 -6.06 -2.17
CA GLU A 79 -9.05 -5.38 -3.27
C GLU A 79 -9.07 -3.87 -3.04
N LEU A 80 -10.22 -3.29 -2.66
CA LEU A 80 -10.33 -1.88 -2.33
C LEU A 80 -9.38 -1.46 -1.19
N ALA A 81 -9.33 -2.23 -0.10
CA ALA A 81 -8.48 -1.92 1.05
C ALA A 81 -6.99 -1.93 0.67
N PHE A 82 -6.56 -2.91 -0.12
CA PHE A 82 -5.18 -3.02 -0.59
C PHE A 82 -4.84 -1.92 -1.60
N GLU A 83 -5.73 -1.62 -2.55
CA GLU A 83 -5.55 -0.50 -3.50
C GLU A 83 -5.44 0.85 -2.77
N ALA A 84 -6.26 1.08 -1.74
CA ALA A 84 -6.18 2.30 -0.92
C ALA A 84 -4.86 2.38 -0.14
N ALA A 85 -4.42 1.27 0.48
CA ALA A 85 -3.14 1.22 1.19
C ALA A 85 -1.95 1.44 0.24
N GLU A 86 -1.94 0.82 -0.94
CA GLU A 86 -0.89 1.02 -1.94
C GLU A 86 -0.84 2.46 -2.45
N ALA A 87 -2.01 3.07 -2.72
CA ALA A 87 -2.07 4.47 -3.12
C ALA A 87 -1.49 5.38 -2.02
N TRP A 88 -1.81 5.11 -0.77
CA TRP A 88 -1.27 5.87 0.36
C TRP A 88 0.24 5.70 0.51
N ILE A 89 0.74 4.46 0.52
CA ILE A 89 2.17 4.14 0.59
C ILE A 89 2.93 4.82 -0.55
N ALA A 90 2.42 4.73 -1.77
CA ALA A 90 3.04 5.38 -2.93
C ALA A 90 3.11 6.90 -2.75
N GLY A 91 2.03 7.54 -2.26
CA GLY A 91 2.04 8.97 -1.97
C GLY A 91 3.09 9.35 -0.92
N LEU A 92 3.17 8.60 0.17
CA LEU A 92 4.16 8.84 1.23
C LEU A 92 5.60 8.65 0.74
N LEU A 93 5.87 7.59 -0.03
CA LEU A 93 7.19 7.35 -0.60
C LEU A 93 7.59 8.46 -1.58
N ARG A 94 6.64 8.95 -2.39
CA ARG A 94 6.87 10.09 -3.28
C ARG A 94 7.21 11.37 -2.53
N GLU A 95 6.47 11.68 -1.47
CA GLU A 95 6.77 12.83 -0.61
C GLU A 95 8.14 12.67 0.08
N ALA A 96 8.47 11.46 0.51
CA ALA A 96 9.75 11.16 1.16
C ALA A 96 10.93 11.25 0.18
N ALA A 97 10.75 10.98 -1.11
CA ALA A 97 11.81 10.98 -2.12
C ALA A 97 12.61 12.29 -2.17
N GLY A 98 11.96 13.43 -1.87
CA GLY A 98 12.63 14.74 -1.80
C GLY A 98 13.53 14.95 -0.59
N ARG A 99 13.58 14.01 0.37
CA ARG A 99 14.29 14.15 1.65
C ARG A 99 15.75 13.64 1.61
N GLY A 100 16.14 12.89 0.57
CA GLY A 100 17.49 12.36 0.44
C GLY A 100 17.62 11.27 -0.64
N SER A 101 18.86 10.94 -0.98
CA SER A 101 19.20 9.93 -2.01
C SER A 101 18.66 8.54 -1.68
N ARG A 102 18.71 8.13 -0.40
CA ARG A 102 18.13 6.86 0.06
C ARG A 102 16.62 6.81 -0.16
N GLN A 103 15.89 7.87 0.18
CA GLN A 103 14.45 7.92 0.02
C GLN A 103 14.06 7.96 -1.47
N ALA A 104 14.82 8.67 -2.30
CA ALA A 104 14.65 8.67 -3.74
C ALA A 104 14.82 7.26 -4.33
N ALA A 105 15.87 6.53 -3.92
CA ALA A 105 16.10 5.14 -4.31
C ALA A 105 14.94 4.21 -3.93
N VAL A 106 14.39 4.34 -2.71
CA VAL A 106 13.23 3.54 -2.28
C VAL A 106 11.99 3.84 -3.14
N TRP A 107 11.77 5.11 -3.48
CA TRP A 107 10.69 5.50 -4.39
C TRP A 107 10.87 4.91 -5.79
N GLU A 108 12.07 5.00 -6.37
CA GLU A 108 12.38 4.44 -7.69
C GLU A 108 12.15 2.92 -7.74
N LEU A 109 12.57 2.19 -6.70
CA LEU A 109 12.32 0.75 -6.56
C LEU A 109 10.82 0.44 -6.46
N TRP A 110 10.06 1.25 -5.73
CA TRP A 110 8.61 1.09 -5.60
C TRP A 110 7.89 1.33 -6.93
N GLU A 111 8.27 2.39 -7.65
CA GLU A 111 7.71 2.72 -8.96
C GLU A 111 8.07 1.66 -10.01
N GLY A 112 9.32 1.21 -10.04
CA GLY A 112 9.80 0.15 -10.93
C GLY A 112 9.02 -1.16 -10.77
N ARG A 113 8.67 -1.55 -9.54
CA ARG A 113 7.84 -2.75 -9.29
C ARG A 113 6.43 -2.67 -9.88
N ARG A 114 5.91 -1.47 -10.13
CA ARG A 114 4.55 -1.26 -10.69
C ARG A 114 4.53 -1.28 -12.21
N SER A 115 5.63 -0.92 -12.87
CA SER A 115 5.82 -1.12 -14.30
C SER A 115 6.30 -2.55 -14.51
N ALA A 116 5.45 -3.42 -15.06
CA ALA A 116 5.74 -4.86 -15.26
C ALA A 116 6.89 -5.19 -16.25
N ALA A 117 7.86 -4.30 -16.43
CA ALA A 117 8.94 -4.38 -17.40
C ALA A 117 10.31 -4.40 -16.70
N GLU A 118 10.59 -5.37 -15.81
CA GLU A 118 11.84 -5.29 -15.04
C GLU A 118 12.32 -6.62 -14.44
N ALA A 119 12.50 -7.64 -15.28
CA ALA A 119 13.27 -8.83 -14.88
C ALA A 119 14.81 -8.60 -14.91
N ASP A 120 15.29 -7.44 -15.37
CA ASP A 120 16.69 -7.28 -15.80
C ASP A 120 17.41 -6.01 -15.28
N ARG A 121 16.85 -5.27 -14.30
CA ARG A 121 17.59 -4.18 -13.65
C ARG A 121 18.51 -4.73 -12.55
N PRO A 122 19.75 -4.24 -12.43
CA PRO A 122 20.63 -4.64 -11.35
C PRO A 122 20.11 -4.06 -10.02
N HIS A 123 19.23 -4.80 -9.33
CA HIS A 123 18.76 -4.50 -7.97
C HIS A 123 19.91 -4.24 -6.96
N ALA A 124 21.13 -4.65 -7.32
CA ALA A 124 22.35 -4.42 -6.54
C ALA A 124 22.71 -2.92 -6.41
N GLU A 125 22.42 -2.07 -7.39
CA GLU A 125 22.81 -0.64 -7.34
C GLU A 125 22.08 0.13 -6.23
N HIS A 126 20.81 -0.21 -5.97
CA HIS A 126 20.05 0.39 -4.87
C HIS A 126 20.21 -0.37 -3.55
N PHE A 127 20.68 -1.63 -3.55
CA PHE A 127 20.74 -2.46 -2.33
C PHE A 127 21.62 -1.82 -1.25
N GLU A 128 22.88 -1.52 -1.57
CA GLU A 128 23.82 -0.90 -0.63
C GLU A 128 23.32 0.48 -0.18
N LEU A 129 22.80 1.29 -1.11
CA LEU A 129 22.27 2.62 -0.79
C LEU A 129 21.03 2.55 0.13
N VAL A 130 20.19 1.52 -0.01
CA VAL A 130 18.97 1.34 0.79
C VAL A 130 19.27 0.68 2.13
N VAL A 131 20.22 -0.25 2.20
CA VAL A 131 20.56 -1.00 3.42
C VAL A 131 21.52 -0.19 4.29
N ASP A 132 22.62 0.28 3.72
CA ASP A 132 23.73 0.90 4.46
C ASP A 132 23.63 2.44 4.50
N GLY A 133 22.81 3.03 3.62
CA GLY A 133 22.63 4.48 3.51
C GLY A 133 23.71 5.15 2.65
N ALA A 134 23.47 6.40 2.27
CA ALA A 134 24.54 7.20 1.66
C ALA A 134 25.56 7.54 2.76
N ALA A 135 26.83 7.18 2.53
CA ALA A 135 27.95 7.63 3.35
C ALA A 135 28.09 9.15 3.34
#